data_AF-A0A351MQC6-F1
#
_entry.id   AF-A0A351MQC6-F1
#
_cell.length_a   1.000
_cell.length_b   1.000
_cell.length_c   1.000
_cell.angle_alpha   90.00
_cell.angle_beta   90.00
_cell.angle_gamma   90.00
#
_symmetry.space_group_name_H-M   'P 1'
#
loop_
_entity.id
_entity.type
_entity.pdbx_description
1 polymer ?
#
loop_
_entity_poly.entity_id
_entity_poly.type
_entity_poly.pdbx_seq_one_letter_code
_entity_poly.pdbx_strand_id
1 'polypeptide(L)' 'KGMIFPGDRVTIEVRPVETLQQFHFMTGTVRKDGKAVLTIRYALALIDKTH' A
#
# COMPACT_ATOMS: atom_id res chain seq x y z
N LYS A 1 14.88 -10.15 4.18
CA LYS A 1 14.34 -8.79 4.49
C LYS A 1 15.04 -7.80 3.57
N GLY A 2 14.35 -7.27 2.57
CA GLY A 2 14.96 -6.38 1.57
C GLY A 2 15.04 -4.96 2.12
N MET A 3 16.23 -4.56 2.55
CA MET A 3 16.49 -3.19 2.99
C MET A 3 16.44 -2.25 1.77
N ILE A 4 15.78 -1.11 1.94
CA ILE A 4 15.71 -0.03 0.95
C ILE A 4 16.69 1.05 1.38
N PHE A 5 17.45 1.55 0.42
CA PHE A 5 18.44 2.60 0.60
C PHE A 5 18.07 3.84 -0.22
N PRO A 6 18.58 5.03 0.15
CA PRO A 6 18.44 6.23 -0.67
C PRO A 6 18.93 5.98 -2.10
N GLY A 7 18.14 6.41 -3.08
CA GLY A 7 18.42 6.21 -4.50
C GLY A 7 17.80 4.94 -5.12
N ASP A 8 17.29 4.01 -4.30
CA ASP A 8 16.56 2.85 -4.81
C ASP A 8 15.25 3.27 -5.50
N ARG A 9 14.98 2.63 -6.64
CA ARG A 9 13.65 2.68 -7.27
C ARG A 9 12.81 1.52 -6.79
N VAL A 10 11.58 1.84 -6.37
CA VAL A 10 10.61 0.84 -5.94
C VAL A 10 9.32 0.98 -6.74
N THR A 11 8.64 -0.15 -6.95
CA THR A 11 7.28 -0.20 -7.51
C THR A 11 6.32 -0.49 -6.37
N ILE A 12 5.25 0.30 -6.29
CA ILE A 12 4.18 0.09 -5.30
C ILE A 12 2.95 -0.39 -6.07
N GLU A 13 2.48 -1.58 -5.72
CA GLU A 13 1.27 -2.18 -6.26
C GLU A 13 0.22 -2.26 -5.15
N VAL A 14 -0.98 -1.76 -5.42
CA VAL A 14 -2.09 -1.78 -4.47
C VAL A 14 -3.26 -2.53 -5.11
N ARG A 15 -3.88 -3.44 -4.35
CA ARG A 15 -5.08 -4.17 -4.76
C ARG A 15 -6.20 -3.96 -3.74
N PRO A 16 -7.43 -3.66 -4.18
CA PRO A 16 -8.59 -3.66 -3.30
C PRO A 16 -8.87 -5.09 -2.82
N VAL A 17 -9.35 -5.21 -1.58
CA VAL A 17 -9.82 -6.48 -1.00
C VAL A 17 -11.33 -6.41 -0.86
N GLU A 18 -11.82 -5.52 0.01
CA GLU A 18 -13.24 -5.34 0.26
C GLU A 18 -13.53 -3.92 0.76
N THR A 19 -14.79 -3.53 0.74
CA THR A 19 -15.26 -2.28 1.36
C THR A 19 -16.38 -2.62 2.34
N LEU A 20 -16.23 -2.14 3.58
CA LEU A 20 -17.22 -2.28 4.63
C LEU A 20 -17.52 -0.90 5.21
N GLN A 21 -18.75 -0.43 4.99
CA GLN A 21 -19.17 0.93 5.34
C GLN A 21 -18.19 1.97 4.75
N GLN A 22 -17.58 2.81 5.60
CA GLN A 22 -16.59 3.82 5.21
C GLN A 22 -15.15 3.30 5.08
N PHE A 23 -14.90 2.02 5.37
CA PHE A 23 -13.57 1.43 5.34
C PHE A 23 -13.31 0.68 4.04
N HIS A 24 -12.25 1.07 3.33
CA HIS A 24 -11.75 0.38 2.15
C HIS A 24 -10.51 -0.43 2.52
N PHE A 25 -10.63 -1.75 2.55
CA PHE A 25 -9.55 -2.66 2.88
C PHE A 25 -8.73 -2.95 1.62
N MET A 26 -7.42 -2.77 1.74
CA MET A 26 -6.47 -2.86 0.64
C MET A 26 -5.28 -3.74 1.03
N THR A 27 -4.62 -4.32 0.04
CA THR A 27 -3.30 -4.92 0.20
C THR A 27 -2.29 -4.23 -0.72
N GLY A 28 -1.18 -3.81 -0.14
CA GLY A 28 -0.07 -3.18 -0.85
C GLY A 28 1.14 -4.10 -0.89
N THR A 29 1.84 -4.13 -2.02
CA THR A 29 3.15 -4.77 -2.15
C THR A 29 4.14 -3.76 -2.71
N VAL A 30 5.27 -3.58 -2.02
CA VAL A 30 6.40 -2.80 -2.51
C VAL A 30 7.44 -3.77 -3.06
N ARG A 31 7.91 -3.51 -4.28
CA ARG A 31 8.95 -4.28 -4.97
C ARG A 31 10.17 -3.41 -5.26
N LYS A 32 11.37 -3.97 -5.06
CA LYS A 32 12.65 -3.43 -5.56
C LYS A 32 13.22 -4.44 -6.54
N ASP A 33 13.59 -3.99 -7.75
CA ASP A 33 14.12 -4.86 -8.81
C ASP A 33 13.23 -6.10 -9.05
N GLY A 34 11.91 -5.89 -9.07
CA GLY A 34 10.90 -6.95 -9.22
C GLY A 34 10.66 -7.83 -7.98
N LYS A 35 11.51 -7.77 -6.96
CA LYS A 35 11.40 -8.58 -5.73
C LYS A 35 10.58 -7.87 -4.66
N ALA A 36 9.62 -8.57 -4.06
CA ALA A 36 8.83 -8.03 -2.96
C ALA A 36 9.69 -7.79 -1.71
N VAL A 37 9.63 -6.59 -1.15
CA VAL A 37 10.37 -6.17 0.04
C VAL A 37 9.47 -5.84 1.22
N LEU A 38 8.22 -5.46 0.95
CA LEU A 38 7.19 -5.16 1.94
C LEU A 38 5.83 -5.59 1.39
N THR A 39 5.06 -6.28 2.22
CA THR A 39 3.63 -6.50 2.00
C THR A 39 2.88 -5.94 3.19
N ILE A 40 1.84 -5.16 2.93
CA ILE A 40 1.02 -4.51 3.95
C ILE A 40 -0.45 -4.74 3.66
N ARG A 41 -1.25 -4.91 4.72
CA ARG A 41 -2.70 -4.83 4.68
C ARG A 41 -3.12 -3.62 5.50
N TYR A 42 -4.00 -2.81 4.94
CA TYR A 42 -4.43 -1.56 5.57
C TYR A 42 -5.87 -1.24 5.19
N ALA A 43 -6.51 -0.42 6.01
CA ALA A 43 -7.83 0.13 5.74
C ALA A 43 -7.72 1.64 5.56
N LEU A 44 -8.44 2.18 4.57
CA LEU A 44 -8.60 3.61 4.37
C LEU A 44 -10.00 4.02 4.82
N ALA A 45 -10.09 5.03 5.68
CA ALA A 45 -11.35 5.70 5.99
C ALA A 45 -11.33 7.07 5.31
N LEU A 46 -12.23 7.27 4.34
CA LEU A 46 -12.37 8.58 3.70
C LEU A 46 -13.02 9.54 4.70
N ILE A 47 -12.35 10.65 5.00
CA ILE A 47 -12.96 11.77 5.71
C ILE A 47 -13.24 12.84 4.66
N ASP A 48 -14.51 13.22 4.51
CA ASP A 48 -14.88 14.34 3.65
C ASP A 48 -14.16 15.60 4.16
N LYS A 49 -13.27 16.15 3.34
CA LYS A 49 -12.66 17.46 3.58
C LYS A 49 -13.65 18.54 3.15
N THR A 50 -14.68 18.77 3.95
CA THR A 50 -15.52 19.97 3.87
C THR A 50 -15.04 20.97 4.92
N HIS A 51 -14.15 21.87 4.49
CA HIS A 51 -13.92 23.17 5.12
C HIS A 51 -14.22 24.24 4.08
#